data_AF-A0A529LVY0-F1
#
_entry.id   AF-A0A529LVY0-F1
#
_cell.length_a   1.000
_cell.length_b   1.000
_cell.length_c   1.000
_cell.angle_alpha   90.00
_cell.angle_beta   90.00
_cell.angle_gamma   90.00
#
_symmetry.space_group_name_H-M   'P 1'
#
loop_
_entity.id
_entity.type
_entity.pdbx_description
1 polymer ?
#
loop_
_entity_poly.entity_id
_entity_poly.type
_entity_poly.pdbx_seq_one_letter_code
_entity_poly.pdbx_strand_id
1 'polypeptide(L)' 'MTVAPLDLEGHCIAAVFLGDVPHFAMADGAVHRLDHGHKTIQANDGLLAAFLDAANDRLITGGEDGKVFS' A
#
# COMPACT_ATOMS: atom_id res chain seq x y z
N MET A 1 -15.13 13.66 -17.06
CA MET A 1 -14.15 13.72 -15.96
C MET A 1 -13.20 12.57 -16.15
N THR A 2 -11.92 12.84 -16.35
CA THR A 2 -10.89 11.79 -16.39
C THR A 2 -10.28 11.69 -14.99
N VAL A 3 -10.07 10.47 -14.51
CA VAL A 3 -9.28 10.24 -13.30
C VAL A 3 -7.83 10.58 -13.65
N ALA A 4 -7.18 11.44 -12.86
CA ALA A 4 -5.75 11.69 -13.05
C ALA A 4 -4.98 10.41 -12.67
N PRO A 5 -4.09 9.90 -13.54
CA PRO A 5 -3.27 8.76 -13.19
C PRO A 5 -2.36 9.12 -12.02
N LEU A 6 -2.21 8.21 -11.07
CA LEU A 6 -1.13 8.26 -10.09
C LEU A 6 0.04 7.49 -10.70
N ASP A 7 1.10 8.21 -11.05
CA ASP A 7 2.33 7.59 -11.49
C ASP A 7 3.09 7.05 -10.27
N LEU A 8 3.24 5.73 -10.23
CA LEU A 8 4.01 5.02 -9.21
C LEU A 8 5.18 4.33 -9.90
N GLU A 9 6.37 4.48 -9.34
CA GLU A 9 7.56 3.80 -9.83
C GLU A 9 7.75 2.46 -9.12
N GLY A 10 8.21 1.45 -9.85
CA GLY A 10 8.49 0.12 -9.31
C GLY A 10 7.28 -0.85 -9.34
N HIS A 11 7.46 -2.01 -8.72
CA HIS A 11 6.46 -3.08 -8.73
C HIS A 11 5.45 -2.87 -7.60
N CYS A 12 4.17 -2.76 -7.95
CA CYS A 12 3.07 -2.74 -6.99
C CYS A 12 2.67 -4.16 -6.64
N ILE A 13 2.82 -4.54 -5.36
CA ILE A 13 2.47 -5.86 -4.83
C ILE A 13 0.97 -5.96 -4.57
N ALA A 14 0.35 -4.89 -4.08
CA ALA A 14 -1.09 -4.85 -3.84
C ALA A 14 -1.67 -3.45 -4.11
N ALA A 15 -2.79 -3.41 -4.83
CA ALA A 15 -3.63 -2.23 -4.98
C ALA A 15 -5.00 -2.55 -4.39
N VAL A 16 -5.36 -1.90 -3.29
CA VAL A 16 -6.56 -2.22 -2.49
C VAL A 16 -7.26 -0.95 -2.04
N PHE A 17 -8.51 -1.08 -1.62
CA PHE A 17 -9.21 -0.01 -0.91
C PHE A 17 -9.30 -0.37 0.57
N LEU A 18 -8.97 0.59 1.44
CA LEU A 18 -9.33 0.58 2.86
C LEU A 18 -10.41 1.63 3.04
N GLY A 19 -11.62 1.21 3.39
CA GLY A 19 -12.83 1.98 3.14
C GLY A 19 -12.89 2.48 1.69
N ASP A 20 -12.99 3.79 1.49
CA ASP A 20 -12.99 4.43 0.16
C ASP A 20 -11.61 4.99 -0.26
N VAL A 21 -10.56 4.71 0.52
CA VAL A 21 -9.21 5.23 0.26
C VAL A 21 -8.37 4.19 -0.48
N PRO A 22 -7.93 4.44 -1.72
CA PRO A 22 -7.05 3.52 -2.43
C PRO A 22 -5.65 3.56 -1.81
N HIS A 23 -5.10 2.36 -1.58
CA HIS A 23 -3.75 2.10 -1.08
C HIS A 23 -2.98 1.25 -2.09
N PHE A 24 -1.70 1.56 -2.28
CA PHE A 24 -0.78 0.87 -3.18
C PHE A 24 0.47 0.48 -2.39
N ALA A 25 0.68 -0.82 -2.20
CA ALA A 25 1.84 -1.36 -1.49
C ALA A 25 2.92 -1.76 -2.51
N MET A 26 4.09 -1.15 -2.38
CA MET A 26 5.19 -1.22 -3.35
C MET A 26 6.28 -2.18 -2.88
N ALA A 27 6.98 -2.81 -3.83
CA ALA A 27 8.01 -3.80 -3.54
C ALA A 27 9.20 -3.25 -2.74
N ASP A 28 9.44 -1.94 -2.75
CA ASP A 28 10.48 -1.30 -1.93
C ASP A 28 10.08 -1.14 -0.45
N GLY A 29 8.82 -1.45 -0.09
CA GLY A 29 8.29 -1.27 1.26
C GLY A 29 7.43 -0.02 1.46
N ALA A 30 7.27 0.83 0.44
CA ALA A 30 6.40 1.99 0.51
C ALA A 30 4.93 1.61 0.39
N VAL A 31 4.07 2.31 1.13
CA VAL A 31 2.61 2.29 0.94
C VAL A 31 2.14 3.69 0.60
N HIS A 32 1.62 3.86 -0.61
CA HIS A 32 0.97 5.09 -1.06
C HIS A 32 -0.53 5.03 -0.77
N ARG A 33 -1.14 6.16 -0.44
CA ARG A 33 -2.61 6.29 -0.33
C ARG A 33 -3.12 7.61 -0.88
N LEU A 34 -4.32 7.60 -1.45
CA LEU A 34 -5.00 8.81 -1.94
C LEU A 34 -6.13 9.22 -0.99
N ASP A 35 -5.78 10.00 0.03
CA ASP A 35 -6.71 10.48 1.06
C ASP A 35 -6.63 12.01 1.11
N HIS A 36 -7.50 12.66 0.33
CA HIS A 36 -7.50 14.12 0.11
C HIS A 36 -6.16 14.66 -0.43
N GLY A 37 -5.41 13.81 -1.13
CA GLY A 37 -4.05 14.06 -1.60
C GLY A 37 -3.24 12.77 -1.60
N HIS A 38 -2.02 12.83 -2.13
CA HIS A 38 -1.10 11.69 -2.13
C HIS A 38 -0.28 11.67 -0.85
N LYS A 39 -0.36 10.57 -0.10
CA LYS A 39 0.42 10.34 1.13
C LYS A 39 1.21 9.04 0.98
N THR A 40 2.39 8.98 1.59
CA THR A 40 3.26 7.79 1.55
C THR A 40 3.79 7.49 2.95
N ILE A 41 3.92 6.21 3.27
CA ILE A 41 4.62 5.72 4.46
C ILE A 41 5.59 4.61 4.06
N GLN A 42 6.76 4.55 4.70
CA GLN A 42 7.64 3.40 4.58
C GLN A 42 7.30 2.37 5.65
N ALA A 43 6.66 1.28 5.26
CA ALA A 43 6.25 0.23 6.18
C ALA A 43 7.40 -0.75 6.43
N ASN A 44 8.08 -1.20 5.38
CA ASN A 44 9.15 -2.20 5.43
C ASN A 44 10.39 -1.71 4.67
N ASP A 45 11.53 -2.38 4.89
CA ASP A 45 12.72 -2.29 4.03
C ASP A 45 12.64 -3.44 3.03
N GLY A 46 11.93 -3.22 1.91
CA GLY A 46 11.51 -4.27 0.98
C GLY A 46 10.23 -4.99 1.43
N LEU A 47 9.22 -5.03 0.56
CA LEU A 47 7.95 -5.72 0.80
C LEU A 47 7.94 -7.07 0.10
N LEU A 48 7.59 -8.13 0.82
CA LEU A 48 7.45 -9.48 0.27
C LEU A 48 5.99 -9.91 0.13
N ALA A 49 5.12 -9.41 1.00
CA ALA A 49 3.71 -9.76 1.00
C ALA A 49 2.84 -8.60 1.52
N ALA A 50 1.65 -8.50 0.96
CA ALA A 50 0.57 -7.65 1.46
C ALA A 50 -0.76 -8.39 1.38
N PHE A 51 -1.60 -8.24 2.41
CA PHE A 51 -2.90 -8.88 2.48
C PHE A 51 -3.96 -7.92 3.02
N LEU A 52 -5.06 -7.76 2.29
CA LEU A 52 -6.22 -7.02 2.74
C LEU A 52 -7.05 -7.87 3.70
N ASP A 53 -7.05 -7.49 4.98
CA ASP A 53 -7.97 -8.03 5.98
C ASP A 53 -9.30 -7.28 5.90
N ALA A 54 -10.15 -7.69 4.96
CA ALA A 54 -11.43 -7.05 4.69
C ALA A 54 -12.41 -7.10 5.88
N ALA A 55 -12.26 -8.04 6.81
CA ALA A 55 -13.11 -8.13 7.99
C ALA A 55 -12.80 -7.03 9.02
N ASN A 56 -11.56 -6.51 9.02
CA ASN A 56 -11.09 -5.49 9.96
C ASN A 56 -10.66 -4.19 9.28
N ASP A 57 -10.90 -4.04 7.97
CA ASP A 57 -10.57 -2.87 7.15
C ASP A 57 -9.12 -2.38 7.31
N ARG A 58 -8.16 -3.32 7.20
CA ARG A 58 -6.73 -3.03 7.35
C ARG A 58 -5.87 -3.78 6.34
N LEU A 59 -4.69 -3.24 6.09
CA LEU A 59 -3.68 -3.84 5.22
C LEU A 59 -2.55 -4.41 6.06
N ILE A 60 -2.34 -5.73 5.98
CA ILE A 60 -1.24 -6.40 6.65
C ILE A 60 -0.05 -6.50 5.69
N THR A 61 1.15 -6.08 6.11
CA THR A 61 2.38 -6.17 5.32
C THR A 61 3.41 -7.09 5.97
N GLY A 62 4.26 -7.72 5.17
CA GLY A 62 5.42 -8.50 5.62
C GLY A 62 6.63 -8.22 4.74
N GLY A 63 7.77 -7.89 5.34
CA GLY A 63 8.97 -7.40 4.64
C GLY A 63 10.20 -8.29 4.71
N GLU A 64 11.20 -7.94 3.90
CA GLU A 64 12.54 -8.57 3.91
C GLU A 64 13.27 -8.32 5.24
N ASP A 65 12.90 -7.24 5.93
CA ASP A 65 13.35 -6.89 7.27
C ASP A 65 12.80 -7.82 8.38
N GLY A 66 12.00 -8.83 8.02
CA GLY A 66 11.43 -9.80 8.93
C GLY A 66 10.32 -9.25 9.81
N LYS A 67 9.78 -8.05 9.49
CA LYS A 67 8.71 -7.41 10.28
C LYS A 67 7.35 -7.52 9.60
N VAL A 68 6.32 -7.47 10.44
CA VAL A 68 4.91 -7.44 10.04
C VAL A 68 4.24 -6.20 10.62
N PHE A 69 3.48 -5.48 9.78
CA PHE A 69 2.72 -4.29 10.19
C PHE A 69 1.25 -4.41 9.77
N SER A 70 0.37 -3.63 10.41
CA SER A 70 -1.06 -3.51 10.09
C SER A 70 -1.59 -2.11 10.35
#